data_AF-A0A7X6Q206-F1
#
_entry.id   AF-A0A7X6Q206-F1
#
_cell.length_a   1.000
_cell.length_b   1.000
_cell.length_c   1.000
_cell.angle_alpha   90.00
_cell.angle_beta   90.00
_cell.angle_gamma   90.00
#
_symmetry.space_group_name_H-M   'P 1'
#
loop_
_entity.id
_entity.type
_entity.pdbx_description
1 polymer ?
#
loop_
_entity_poly.entity_id
_entity_poly.type
_entity_poly.pdbx_seq_one_letter_code
_entity_poly.pdbx_strand_id
1 'polypeptide(L)'
;MTKQDQETPRIIRLILMASLSLLLITAACRTHPPQPSESMKEPLESLTTRSTEPATETQRPSLTEAPADLPPDLHIADYIDYDSKSLSLYMAGLKLFQEFSTPEFGYTNEGSASIDQAAQTLDFRIRVAAGSVTGALDGPQVSFIMDLANQSIIDKDFEAAPDFESLGLEEFAHYSKMVIELDEARMIEIGQFFADLLEERAGKG
;
A
#
# COMPACT_ATOMS: atom_id res chain seq x y z
N MET A 1 -9.74 -27.43 -58.37
CA MET A 1 -9.72 -28.63 -57.50
C MET A 1 -8.99 -28.25 -56.23
N THR A 2 -9.76 -28.24 -55.15
CA THR A 2 -9.45 -27.75 -53.81
C THR A 2 -8.61 -28.74 -53.02
N LYS A 3 -7.62 -28.24 -52.28
CA LYS A 3 -7.18 -28.85 -51.01
C LYS A 3 -6.83 -27.73 -50.03
N GLN A 4 -7.83 -27.37 -49.23
CA GLN A 4 -7.63 -26.94 -47.85
C GLN A 4 -7.13 -28.16 -47.08
N ASP A 5 -6.07 -28.00 -46.30
CA ASP A 5 -5.84 -28.84 -45.12
C ASP A 5 -5.68 -27.91 -43.92
N GLN A 6 -6.55 -28.15 -42.95
CA GLN A 6 -6.77 -27.32 -41.77
C GLN A 6 -5.75 -27.62 -40.69
N GLU A 7 -5.43 -26.56 -39.96
CA GLU A 7 -4.70 -26.54 -38.71
C GLU A 7 -5.40 -27.35 -37.61
N THR A 8 -4.61 -28.07 -36.80
CA THR A 8 -4.85 -28.15 -35.35
C THR A 8 -3.57 -28.57 -34.64
N PRO A 9 -3.07 -27.78 -33.67
CA PRO A 9 -2.25 -28.38 -32.63
C PRO A 9 -2.68 -27.99 -31.21
N ARG A 10 -2.98 -29.04 -30.44
CA ARG A 10 -2.44 -29.29 -29.08
C ARG A 10 -2.87 -28.32 -27.98
N ILE A 11 -4.16 -28.28 -27.71
CA ILE A 11 -4.68 -28.09 -26.34
C ILE A 11 -5.27 -29.44 -25.92
N ILE A 12 -5.16 -29.82 -24.64
CA ILE A 12 -5.57 -31.09 -24.03
C ILE A 12 -4.46 -32.16 -24.01
N ARG A 13 -3.47 -31.99 -23.11
CA ARG A 13 -2.75 -33.13 -22.51
C ARG A 13 -1.95 -32.81 -21.24
N LEU A 14 -2.48 -32.01 -20.32
CA LEU A 14 -1.84 -31.83 -19.00
C LEU A 14 -2.88 -31.73 -17.87
N ILE A 15 -3.71 -32.76 -17.74
CA ILE A 15 -4.45 -33.08 -16.51
C ILE A 15 -4.19 -34.57 -16.25
N LEU A 16 -3.28 -34.88 -15.34
CA LEU A 16 -3.23 -36.06 -14.45
C LEU A 16 -1.81 -36.20 -13.89
N MET A 17 -1.69 -36.79 -12.70
CA MET A 17 -0.48 -37.05 -11.90
C MET A 17 -0.12 -35.87 -10.97
N ALA A 18 -0.14 -35.93 -9.64
CA ALA A 18 -0.24 -37.03 -8.66
C ALA A 18 -0.75 -36.42 -7.33
N SER A 19 -1.81 -36.92 -6.70
CA SER A 19 -1.78 -37.99 -5.68
C SER A 19 -0.87 -37.64 -4.49
N LEU A 20 -1.46 -37.12 -3.41
CA LEU A 20 -1.83 -37.90 -2.22
C LEU A 20 -0.60 -38.29 -1.36
N SER A 21 -0.33 -37.48 -0.33
CA SER A 21 0.43 -37.92 0.84
C SER A 21 -0.25 -37.41 2.10
N LEU A 22 -0.92 -38.36 2.73
CA LEU A 22 -1.54 -38.35 4.03
C LEU A 22 -0.46 -38.58 5.10
N LEU A 23 -0.36 -37.75 6.14
CA LEU A 23 -0.10 -38.30 7.48
C LEU A 23 -0.54 -37.35 8.60
N LEU A 24 -1.35 -37.92 9.48
CA LEU A 24 -1.84 -37.39 10.74
C LEU A 24 -0.71 -37.11 11.73
N ILE A 25 -0.84 -36.01 12.49
CA ILE A 25 -0.41 -35.98 13.90
C ILE A 25 -1.58 -35.44 14.73
N THR A 26 -2.15 -36.33 15.54
CA THR A 26 -3.06 -36.03 16.65
C THR A 26 -2.31 -36.13 17.98
N ALA A 27 -2.93 -35.56 19.01
CA ALA A 27 -2.64 -35.61 20.45
C ALA A 27 -1.88 -34.38 20.99
N ALA A 28 -2.55 -33.42 21.63
CA ALA A 28 -3.22 -33.45 22.94
C ALA A 28 -2.35 -32.75 23.99
N CYS A 29 -2.81 -31.62 24.52
CA CYS A 29 -2.73 -31.33 25.95
C CYS A 29 -3.64 -30.18 26.37
N ARG A 30 -4.67 -30.57 27.12
CA ARG A 30 -5.16 -29.96 28.37
C ARG A 30 -5.83 -28.59 28.32
N THR A 31 -7.16 -28.70 28.32
CA THR A 31 -8.14 -27.88 29.01
C THR A 31 -7.71 -27.37 30.39
N HIS A 32 -7.84 -26.07 30.61
CA HIS A 32 -8.26 -25.48 31.88
C HIS A 32 -9.17 -24.27 31.61
N PRO A 33 -10.42 -24.29 32.08
CA PRO A 33 -11.12 -23.08 32.48
C PRO A 33 -11.56 -23.21 33.96
N PRO A 34 -12.17 -22.17 34.54
CA PRO A 34 -11.74 -20.77 34.66
C PRO A 34 -11.59 -20.39 36.15
N GLN A 35 -11.10 -19.20 36.47
CA GLN A 35 -11.28 -18.60 37.80
C GLN A 35 -12.02 -17.26 37.64
N PRO A 36 -13.17 -17.06 38.29
CA PRO A 36 -13.89 -15.81 38.30
C PRO A 36 -13.38 -14.93 39.45
N SER A 37 -12.95 -13.71 39.16
CA SER A 37 -12.82 -12.68 40.19
C SER A 37 -14.03 -11.75 40.13
N GLU A 38 -14.78 -11.78 41.22
CA GLU A 38 -15.87 -10.90 41.63
C GLU A 38 -15.62 -9.42 41.30
N SER A 39 -16.54 -8.78 40.59
CA SER A 39 -17.59 -7.91 41.16
C SER A 39 -17.06 -6.77 42.04
N MET A 40 -16.96 -5.57 41.47
CA MET A 40 -17.44 -4.37 42.15
C MET A 40 -18.35 -3.56 41.22
N LYS A 41 -19.58 -3.41 41.67
CA LYS A 41 -20.61 -2.51 41.16
C LYS A 41 -20.23 -1.06 41.51
N GLU A 42 -20.31 -0.19 40.50
CA GLU A 42 -21.05 1.10 40.43
C GLU A 42 -21.28 1.93 41.72
N PRO A 43 -21.27 3.29 41.64
CA PRO A 43 -22.34 3.98 40.93
C PRO A 43 -21.98 5.18 40.05
N LEU A 44 -22.81 5.29 39.02
CA LEU A 44 -23.06 6.40 38.11
C LEU A 44 -23.93 7.47 38.79
N GLU A 45 -23.39 8.67 39.02
CA GLU A 45 -24.13 9.94 39.21
C GLU A 45 -23.18 11.06 38.71
N SER A 46 -23.55 12.10 37.99
CA SER A 46 -24.84 12.67 37.61
C SER A 46 -24.68 13.57 36.37
N LEU A 47 -25.80 13.78 35.69
CA LEU A 47 -25.99 14.61 34.50
C LEU A 47 -26.06 16.12 34.82
N THR A 48 -25.67 16.93 33.82
CA THR A 48 -26.12 18.32 33.55
C THR A 48 -25.37 19.42 34.34
N THR A 49 -24.64 20.35 33.71
CA THR A 49 -25.23 21.44 32.92
C THR A 49 -24.45 21.87 31.68
N ARG A 50 -25.26 22.10 30.64
CA ARG A 50 -25.05 22.83 29.39
C ARG A 50 -24.40 24.20 29.66
N SER A 51 -23.25 24.46 29.02
CA SER A 51 -22.78 25.83 28.74
C SER A 51 -22.39 25.89 27.27
N THR A 52 -23.25 26.53 26.49
CA THR A 52 -23.04 26.90 25.10
C THR A 52 -22.21 28.17 25.09
N GLU A 53 -21.02 28.14 24.49
CA GLU A 53 -20.32 29.32 23.94
C GLU A 53 -19.29 28.88 22.89
N PRO A 54 -18.91 29.75 21.95
CA PRO A 54 -18.97 29.47 20.53
C PRO A 54 -17.73 28.77 19.97
N ALA A 55 -17.96 28.02 18.88
CA ALA A 55 -16.94 27.52 17.98
C ALA A 55 -16.07 28.68 17.50
N THR A 56 -14.89 28.82 18.10
CA THR A 56 -13.79 29.57 17.51
C THR A 56 -13.25 28.70 16.40
N GLU A 57 -13.46 29.17 15.18
CA GLU A 57 -12.89 28.71 13.93
C GLU A 57 -11.41 28.36 14.14
N THR A 58 -11.14 27.06 14.30
CA THR A 58 -9.79 26.54 14.30
C THR A 58 -9.29 26.74 12.88
N GLN A 59 -8.49 27.79 12.71
CA GLN A 59 -7.70 28.03 11.53
C GLN A 59 -7.06 26.70 11.12
N ARG A 60 -7.41 26.26 9.91
CA ARG A 60 -6.77 25.17 9.17
C ARG A 60 -5.25 25.29 9.42
N PRO A 61 -4.57 24.26 9.93
CA PRO A 61 -3.13 24.35 10.12
C PRO A 61 -2.51 24.71 8.78
N SER A 62 -1.93 25.91 8.74
CA SER A 62 -1.11 26.38 7.64
C SER A 62 -0.01 25.35 7.47
N LEU A 63 0.19 24.88 6.23
CA LEU A 63 1.34 24.07 5.85
C LEU A 63 2.58 24.77 6.43
N THR A 64 3.16 24.15 7.45
CA THR A 64 4.37 24.66 8.09
C THR A 64 5.45 24.60 7.03
N GLU A 65 5.95 25.76 6.62
CA GLU A 65 7.05 25.86 5.67
C GLU A 65 8.19 24.98 6.17
N ALA A 66 8.55 23.98 5.35
CA ALA A 66 9.65 23.09 5.65
C ALA A 66 10.94 23.93 5.79
N PRO A 67 11.90 23.52 6.66
CA PRO A 67 13.15 24.26 6.86
C PRO A 67 13.85 24.51 5.52
N ALA A 68 14.29 25.75 5.30
CA ALA A 68 14.81 26.25 4.02
C ALA A 68 16.09 25.56 3.47
N ASP A 69 16.69 24.63 4.24
CA ASP A 69 17.98 24.02 3.93
C ASP A 69 17.93 22.48 3.81
N LEU A 70 16.75 21.87 3.75
CA LEU A 70 16.67 20.44 3.41
C LEU A 70 17.04 20.25 1.93
N PRO A 71 17.84 19.21 1.59
CA PRO A 71 17.95 18.75 0.22
C PRO A 71 16.54 18.65 -0.39
N PRO A 72 16.34 19.12 -1.65
CA PRO A 72 15.01 19.22 -2.25
C PRO A 72 14.24 17.88 -2.21
N ASP A 73 14.98 16.77 -2.29
CA ASP A 73 14.44 15.41 -2.24
C ASP A 73 13.91 14.99 -0.87
N LEU A 74 14.39 15.58 0.23
CA LEU A 74 13.89 15.29 1.57
C LEU A 74 12.48 15.85 1.84
N HIS A 75 11.99 16.74 0.98
CA HIS A 75 10.60 17.17 0.97
C HIS A 75 9.68 16.15 0.27
N ILE A 76 10.24 15.28 -0.56
CA ILE A 76 9.52 14.25 -1.31
C ILE A 76 9.42 12.97 -0.48
N ALA A 77 10.57 12.45 0.00
CA ALA A 77 10.64 11.25 0.81
C ALA A 77 11.80 11.32 1.82
N ASP A 78 11.86 10.41 2.80
CA ASP A 78 13.02 10.30 3.70
C ASP A 78 14.26 9.77 2.98
N TYR A 79 14.08 8.94 1.97
CA TYR A 79 15.14 8.42 1.14
C TYR A 79 14.68 8.26 -0.31
N ILE A 80 15.55 8.65 -1.25
CA ILE A 80 15.39 8.45 -2.69
C ILE A 80 16.72 7.97 -3.26
N ASP A 81 16.68 6.90 -4.06
CA ASP A 81 17.79 6.44 -4.87
C ASP A 81 17.38 6.47 -6.34
N TYR A 82 18.13 7.18 -7.17
CA TYR A 82 17.78 7.42 -8.58
C TYR A 82 18.81 6.79 -9.50
N ASP A 83 18.33 5.97 -10.44
CA ASP A 83 19.13 5.45 -11.55
C ASP A 83 18.73 6.17 -12.84
N SER A 84 19.61 7.08 -13.26
CA SER A 84 19.43 7.88 -14.49
C SER A 84 19.48 7.07 -15.77
N LYS A 85 20.09 5.87 -15.75
CA LYS A 85 20.24 5.05 -16.95
C LYS A 85 18.99 4.26 -17.24
N SER A 86 18.30 3.80 -16.21
CA SER A 86 17.03 3.08 -16.31
C SER A 86 15.81 3.98 -16.12
N LEU A 87 16.00 5.28 -15.89
CA LEU A 87 14.93 6.22 -15.55
C LEU A 87 14.02 5.66 -14.46
N SER A 88 14.64 5.18 -13.38
CA SER A 88 13.94 4.58 -12.26
C SER A 88 14.38 5.21 -10.95
N LEU A 89 13.48 5.24 -9.99
CA LEU A 89 13.80 5.57 -8.62
C LEU A 89 13.23 4.53 -7.67
N TYR A 90 13.92 4.40 -6.57
CA TYR A 90 13.45 3.79 -5.35
C TYR A 90 13.20 4.89 -4.31
N MET A 91 12.16 4.73 -3.50
CA MET A 91 11.81 5.68 -2.44
C MET A 91 11.35 4.96 -1.18
N ALA A 92 11.72 5.52 -0.03
CA ALA A 92 11.22 5.10 1.27
C ALA A 92 10.83 6.32 2.12
N GLY A 93 9.72 6.20 2.85
CA GLY A 93 9.16 7.29 3.64
C GLY A 93 8.65 8.44 2.78
N LEU A 94 7.86 8.14 1.74
CA LEU A 94 7.19 9.13 0.90
C LEU A 94 6.30 10.03 1.77
N LYS A 95 6.54 11.34 1.68
CA LYS A 95 5.86 12.38 2.47
C LYS A 95 4.72 13.02 1.69
N LEU A 96 4.81 12.96 0.36
CA LEU A 96 3.76 13.38 -0.55
C LEU A 96 2.68 12.29 -0.64
N PHE A 97 1.45 12.69 -0.96
CA PHE A 97 0.30 11.80 -1.11
C PHE A 97 -0.12 11.11 0.21
N GLN A 98 -1.09 11.72 0.90
CA GLN A 98 -1.47 11.34 2.27
C GLN A 98 -1.98 9.90 2.39
N GLU A 99 -2.58 9.36 1.34
CA GLU A 99 -3.08 7.98 1.27
C GLU A 99 -2.03 6.92 1.65
N PHE A 100 -0.73 7.18 1.44
CA PHE A 100 0.34 6.22 1.73
C PHE A 100 1.01 6.45 3.11
N SER A 101 0.53 7.45 3.85
CA SER A 101 1.16 7.91 5.09
C SER A 101 0.12 8.25 6.16
N THR A 102 -1.00 7.51 6.19
CA THR A 102 -2.03 7.69 7.21
C THR A 102 -1.75 6.82 8.43
N PRO A 103 -2.18 7.24 9.63
CA PRO A 103 -2.18 6.36 10.82
C PRO A 103 -2.99 5.07 10.60
N GLU A 104 -3.96 5.10 9.67
CA GLU A 104 -4.83 3.98 9.32
C GLU A 104 -4.10 2.89 8.54
N PHE A 105 -3.09 3.21 7.73
CA PHE A 105 -2.33 2.22 6.96
C PHE A 105 -0.91 2.00 7.50
N GLY A 106 -0.36 2.96 8.24
CA GLY A 106 1.00 2.97 8.76
C GLY A 106 1.77 4.22 8.33
N TYR A 107 2.85 4.55 9.07
CA TYR A 107 3.67 5.74 8.79
C TYR A 107 4.84 5.46 7.84
N THR A 108 5.13 4.19 7.54
CA THR A 108 6.25 3.81 6.70
C THR A 108 5.73 3.24 5.40
N ASN A 109 6.28 3.73 4.30
CA ASN A 109 5.96 3.27 2.97
C ASN A 109 7.25 3.16 2.16
N GLU A 110 7.22 2.29 1.16
CA GLU A 110 8.35 1.98 0.31
C GLU A 110 7.85 1.66 -1.08
N GLY A 111 8.55 2.13 -2.10
CA GLY A 111 8.12 1.94 -3.46
C GLY A 111 9.16 2.32 -4.49
N SER A 112 8.70 2.31 -5.74
CA SER A 112 9.50 2.65 -6.89
C SER A 112 8.64 3.25 -7.99
N ALA A 113 9.27 4.03 -8.85
CA ALA A 113 8.70 4.49 -10.11
C ALA A 113 9.74 4.30 -11.22
N SER A 114 9.31 3.92 -12.42
CA SER A 114 10.20 3.78 -13.57
C SER A 114 9.52 4.12 -14.89
N ILE A 115 10.28 4.67 -15.84
CA ILE A 115 9.80 4.96 -17.20
C ILE A 115 10.36 3.92 -18.17
N ASP A 116 9.47 3.21 -18.88
CA ASP A 116 9.82 2.50 -20.09
C ASP A 116 9.73 3.48 -21.28
N GLN A 117 10.89 3.91 -21.77
CA GLN A 117 10.96 4.85 -22.89
C GLN A 117 10.45 4.27 -24.21
N ALA A 118 10.56 2.96 -24.41
CA ALA A 118 10.11 2.32 -25.65
C ALA A 118 8.58 2.21 -25.68
N ALA A 119 7.98 1.85 -24.55
CA ALA A 119 6.53 1.76 -24.40
C ALA A 119 5.86 3.12 -24.13
N GLN A 120 6.63 4.14 -23.73
CA GLN A 120 6.12 5.44 -23.26
C GLN A 120 5.17 5.28 -22.07
N THR A 121 5.58 4.46 -21.10
CA THR A 121 4.79 4.15 -19.91
C THR A 121 5.56 4.41 -18.63
N LEU A 122 4.84 4.80 -17.58
CA LEU A 122 5.33 4.81 -16.20
C LEU A 122 4.79 3.59 -15.46
N ASP A 123 5.66 2.83 -14.81
CA ASP A 123 5.30 1.83 -13.79
C ASP A 123 5.52 2.45 -12.41
N PHE A 124 4.46 2.48 -11.60
CA PHE A 124 4.49 2.93 -10.22
C PHE A 124 4.06 1.80 -9.28
N ARG A 125 4.79 1.64 -8.18
CA ARG A 125 4.46 0.69 -7.10
C ARG A 125 4.82 1.28 -5.75
N ILE A 126 3.93 1.12 -4.78
CA ILE A 126 4.18 1.47 -3.38
C ILE A 126 3.47 0.53 -2.44
N ARG A 127 4.15 0.16 -1.35
CA ARG A 127 3.61 -0.64 -0.24
C ARG A 127 3.68 0.18 1.03
N VAL A 128 2.64 0.10 1.85
CA VAL A 128 2.62 0.69 3.19
C VAL A 128 2.85 -0.42 4.20
N ALA A 129 3.69 -0.22 5.21
CA ALA A 129 3.91 -1.21 6.24
C ALA A 129 2.85 -1.10 7.34
N ALA A 130 2.25 -2.23 7.72
CA ALA A 130 1.25 -2.30 8.77
C ALA A 130 1.91 -2.17 10.16
N GLY A 131 1.50 -1.15 10.91
CA GLY A 131 1.64 -1.06 12.38
C GLY A 131 3.05 -1.09 13.00
N SER A 132 4.11 -1.32 12.23
CA SER A 132 5.47 -1.41 12.75
C SER A 132 6.30 -0.22 12.33
N VAL A 133 6.94 0.43 13.31
CA VAL A 133 7.93 1.51 13.08
C VAL A 133 9.12 0.99 12.28
N THR A 134 9.35 -0.32 12.30
CA THR A 134 10.46 -0.99 11.60
C THR A 134 10.12 -1.44 10.18
N GLY A 135 8.88 -1.30 9.71
CA GLY A 135 8.47 -1.77 8.38
C GLY A 135 8.47 -3.29 8.20
N ALA A 136 8.38 -4.05 9.30
CA ALA A 136 8.56 -5.51 9.29
C ALA A 136 7.32 -6.30 8.78
N LEU A 137 6.16 -5.64 8.71
CA LEU A 137 4.91 -6.24 8.26
C LEU A 137 4.39 -5.50 7.04
N ASP A 138 4.33 -6.22 5.93
CA ASP A 138 3.73 -5.72 4.70
C ASP A 138 2.24 -5.45 4.90
N GLY A 139 1.81 -4.23 4.64
CA GLY A 139 0.41 -3.83 4.57
C GLY A 139 -0.08 -3.80 3.11
N PRO A 140 -1.05 -2.93 2.80
CA PRO A 140 -1.60 -2.82 1.45
C PRO A 140 -0.57 -2.32 0.44
N GLN A 141 -0.76 -2.68 -0.82
CA GLN A 141 0.06 -2.22 -1.93
C GLN A 141 -0.81 -1.63 -3.04
N VAL A 142 -0.29 -0.56 -3.64
CA VAL A 142 -0.82 0.03 -4.85
C VAL A 142 0.21 -0.11 -5.96
N SER A 143 -0.23 -0.55 -7.13
CA SER A 143 0.59 -0.50 -8.34
C SER A 143 -0.26 -0.13 -9.55
N PHE A 144 0.31 0.63 -10.47
CA PHE A 144 -0.34 0.94 -11.75
C PHE A 144 0.68 1.24 -12.85
N ILE A 145 0.24 1.05 -14.08
CA ILE A 145 0.95 1.43 -15.28
C ILE A 145 0.18 2.55 -15.97
N MET A 146 0.85 3.66 -16.24
CA MET A 146 0.28 4.83 -16.92
C MET A 146 0.88 5.00 -18.31
N ASP A 147 0.04 5.25 -19.31
CA ASP A 147 0.45 5.75 -20.63
C ASP A 147 0.82 7.23 -20.49
N LEU A 148 2.08 7.58 -20.78
CA LEU A 148 2.58 8.95 -20.65
C LEU A 148 2.06 9.88 -21.75
N ALA A 149 1.76 9.35 -22.93
CA ALA A 149 1.33 10.15 -24.08
C ALA A 149 -0.16 10.54 -23.96
N ASN A 150 -0.98 9.62 -23.48
CA ASN A 150 -2.43 9.78 -23.37
C ASN A 150 -2.88 10.15 -21.95
N GLN A 151 -1.98 10.11 -20.96
CA GLN A 151 -2.28 10.31 -19.54
C GLN A 151 -3.44 9.44 -19.08
N SER A 152 -3.35 8.14 -19.37
CA SER A 152 -4.39 7.17 -19.04
C SER A 152 -3.80 5.96 -18.31
N ILE A 153 -4.60 5.33 -17.45
CA ILE A 153 -4.17 4.14 -16.72
C ILE A 153 -4.38 2.91 -17.60
N ILE A 154 -3.29 2.20 -17.89
CA ILE A 154 -3.27 0.98 -18.70
C ILE A 154 -3.64 -0.22 -17.83
N ASP A 155 -3.04 -0.32 -16.66
CA ASP A 155 -3.22 -1.42 -15.72
C ASP A 155 -3.12 -0.90 -14.28
N LYS A 156 -3.77 -1.59 -13.35
CA LYS A 156 -3.72 -1.27 -11.93
C LYS A 156 -4.03 -2.49 -11.08
N ASP A 157 -3.39 -2.55 -9.92
CA ASP A 157 -3.64 -3.55 -8.90
C ASP A 157 -3.61 -2.91 -7.51
N PHE A 158 -4.53 -3.35 -6.66
CA PHE A 158 -4.68 -2.90 -5.28
C PHE A 158 -4.69 -4.13 -4.38
N GLU A 159 -3.51 -4.51 -3.89
CA GLU A 159 -3.39 -5.64 -2.98
C GLU A 159 -3.82 -5.23 -1.57
N ALA A 160 -4.73 -6.01 -1.00
CA ALA A 160 -5.10 -5.87 0.40
C ALA A 160 -3.94 -6.25 1.32
N ALA A 161 -3.90 -5.64 2.51
CA ALA A 161 -3.05 -6.11 3.59
C ALA A 161 -3.35 -7.59 3.95
N PRO A 162 -2.35 -8.36 4.43
CA PRO A 162 -2.57 -9.70 4.94
C PRO A 162 -3.68 -9.78 6.00
N ASP A 163 -4.24 -10.97 6.15
CA ASP A 163 -5.14 -11.27 7.27
C ASP A 163 -4.31 -11.55 8.53
N PHE A 164 -3.90 -10.50 9.23
CA PHE A 164 -3.04 -10.59 10.41
C PHE A 164 -3.69 -11.39 11.55
N GLU A 165 -5.01 -11.30 11.70
CA GLU A 165 -5.75 -12.11 12.66
C GLU A 165 -5.57 -13.62 12.37
N SER A 166 -5.71 -14.03 11.11
CA SER A 166 -5.49 -15.44 10.72
C SER A 166 -4.04 -15.91 10.89
N LEU A 167 -3.09 -14.97 10.90
CA LEU A 167 -1.66 -15.23 11.11
C LEU A 167 -1.28 -15.24 12.61
N GLY A 168 -2.23 -15.03 13.52
CA GLY A 168 -1.98 -14.95 14.96
C GLY A 168 -1.30 -13.65 15.41
N LEU A 169 -1.35 -12.62 14.57
CA LEU A 169 -0.79 -11.29 14.80
C LEU A 169 -1.90 -10.32 15.27
N GLU A 170 -2.50 -10.64 16.42
CA GLU A 170 -3.69 -9.96 16.95
C GLU A 170 -3.48 -8.44 17.17
N GLU A 171 -2.27 -8.01 17.50
CA GLU A 171 -1.94 -6.59 17.71
C GLU A 171 -2.02 -5.74 16.43
N PHE A 172 -2.05 -6.39 15.26
CA PHE A 172 -2.19 -5.77 13.94
C PHE A 172 -3.54 -6.12 13.29
N ALA A 173 -4.45 -6.78 14.00
CA ALA A 173 -5.71 -7.25 13.44
C ALA A 173 -6.54 -6.13 12.80
N HIS A 174 -6.48 -4.90 13.34
CA HIS A 174 -7.20 -3.75 12.79
C HIS A 174 -6.69 -3.28 11.43
N TYR A 175 -5.47 -3.66 11.03
CA TYR A 175 -4.92 -3.41 9.70
C TYR A 175 -5.27 -4.52 8.68
N SER A 176 -5.91 -5.61 9.12
CA SER A 176 -6.14 -6.78 8.27
C SER A 176 -7.02 -6.45 7.08
N LYS A 177 -6.64 -6.93 5.89
CA LYS A 177 -7.42 -6.80 4.65
C LYS A 177 -7.75 -5.37 4.23
N MET A 178 -7.09 -4.37 4.82
CA MET A 178 -7.21 -2.98 4.38
C MET A 178 -6.71 -2.84 2.94
N VAL A 179 -7.37 -1.98 2.17
CA VAL A 179 -7.02 -1.69 0.76
C VAL A 179 -6.90 -0.18 0.62
N ILE A 180 -5.85 0.27 -0.08
CA ILE A 180 -5.74 1.66 -0.53
C ILE A 180 -6.26 1.71 -1.96
N GLU A 181 -7.48 2.20 -2.14
CA GLU A 181 -8.06 2.40 -3.46
C GLU A 181 -7.77 3.83 -3.96
N LEU A 182 -7.40 3.93 -5.23
CA LEU A 182 -7.23 5.21 -5.92
C LEU A 182 -8.15 5.30 -7.12
N ASP A 183 -8.74 6.48 -7.31
CA ASP A 183 -9.40 6.80 -8.57
C ASP A 183 -8.37 7.11 -9.67
N GLU A 184 -8.85 7.12 -10.91
CA GLU A 184 -8.00 7.29 -12.09
C GLU A 184 -7.31 8.67 -12.12
N ALA A 185 -8.04 9.73 -11.73
CA ALA A 185 -7.49 11.08 -11.70
C ALA A 185 -6.31 11.17 -10.72
N ARG A 186 -6.42 10.50 -9.57
CA ARG A 186 -5.36 10.48 -8.56
C ARG A 186 -4.16 9.66 -9.00
N MET A 187 -4.36 8.51 -9.63
CA MET A 187 -3.26 7.74 -10.21
C MET A 187 -2.52 8.53 -11.30
N ILE A 188 -3.24 9.26 -12.14
CA ILE A 188 -2.64 10.14 -13.15
C ILE A 188 -1.82 11.27 -12.50
N GLU A 189 -2.33 11.90 -11.44
CA GLU A 189 -1.60 12.95 -10.71
C GLU A 189 -0.28 12.42 -10.13
N ILE A 190 -0.32 11.26 -9.45
CA ILE A 190 0.86 10.60 -8.90
C ILE A 190 1.82 10.23 -10.03
N GLY A 191 1.30 9.63 -11.10
CA GLY A 191 2.10 9.20 -12.24
C GLY A 191 2.83 10.37 -12.91
N GLN A 192 2.13 11.48 -13.16
CA GLN A 192 2.72 12.67 -13.77
C GLN A 192 3.81 13.26 -12.88
N PHE A 193 3.58 13.34 -11.56
CA PHE A 193 4.60 13.81 -10.63
C PHE A 193 5.90 13.01 -10.74
N PHE A 194 5.80 11.68 -10.77
CA PHE A 194 7.00 10.83 -10.87
C PHE A 194 7.62 10.84 -12.26
N ALA A 195 6.83 10.97 -13.32
CA ALA A 195 7.34 11.15 -14.67
C ALA A 195 8.20 12.42 -14.77
N ASP A 196 7.65 13.55 -14.32
CA ASP A 196 8.35 14.85 -14.31
C ASP A 196 9.64 14.78 -13.48
N LEU A 197 9.58 14.13 -12.30
CA LEU A 197 10.74 13.96 -11.43
C LEU A 197 11.84 13.14 -12.10
N LEU A 198 11.50 12.00 -12.71
CA LEU A 198 12.47 11.12 -13.36
C LEU A 198 13.12 11.80 -14.59
N GLU A 199 12.35 12.59 -15.35
CA GLU A 199 12.86 13.36 -16.49
C GLU A 199 13.76 14.53 -16.06
N GLU A 200 13.37 15.29 -15.03
CA GLU A 200 14.17 16.39 -14.50
C GLU A 200 15.55 15.89 -14.04
N ARG A 201 15.58 14.71 -13.41
CA ARG A 201 16.82 14.11 -12.90
C ARG A 201 17.68 13.53 -14.01
N ALA A 202 17.09 13.05 -15.10
CA ALA A 202 17.84 12.59 -16.28
C ALA A 202 18.57 13.73 -16.99
N GLY A 203 17.93 14.91 -17.04
CA GLY A 203 18.49 16.10 -17.71
C GLY A 203 19.60 16.82 -16.93
N LYS A 204 19.85 16.46 -15.66
CA LYS A 204 20.89 17.05 -14.81
C LYS A 204 22.16 16.19 -14.67
N GLY A 205 22.25 15.08 -15.42
CA GLY A 205 23.36 14.11 -15.41
C GLY A 205 24.55 14.48 -16.30
#